data_AF-A0A5K8AII7-F1
#
_entry.id   AF-A0A5K8AII7-F1
#
_cell.length_a   1.000
_cell.length_b   1.000
_cell.length_c   1.000
_cell.angle_alpha   90.00
_cell.angle_beta   90.00
_cell.angle_gamma   90.00
#
_symmetry.space_group_name_H-M   'P 1'
#
loop_
_entity.id
_entity.type
_entity.pdbx_description
1 polymer ?
#
loop_
_entity_poly.entity_id
_entity_poly.type
_entity_poly.pdbx_seq_one_letter_code
_entity_poly.pdbx_strand_id
1 'polypeptide(L)'
;MRDGIKGWKKAGYQVVGDAKLLDDLIALNKNDFKALCLCEKDARKLKNCTFVDFRDNADYDKGHIKGANHVDYADMFSKPMMEELNKSNSLVIIHDDQAVAGVIAATLKLMDYPDVYILR
;
A
#
# COMPACT_ATOMS: atom_id res chain seq x y z
N MET A 1 11.26 19.11 -2.77
CA MET A 1 12.13 19.33 -1.59
C MET A 1 13.55 18.92 -1.96
N ARG A 2 14.47 19.85 -2.27
CA ARG A 2 15.83 19.50 -2.81
C ARG A 2 16.93 19.35 -1.75
N ASP A 3 16.78 20.01 -0.60
CA ASP A 3 17.81 20.04 0.46
C ASP A 3 17.48 19.17 1.70
N GLY A 4 16.42 18.38 1.61
CA GLY A 4 15.96 17.47 2.66
C GLY A 4 15.72 18.14 4.02
N ILE A 5 15.88 17.34 5.10
CA ILE A 5 15.65 17.80 6.48
C ILE A 5 16.61 18.92 6.92
N LYS A 6 17.79 19.02 6.30
CA LYS A 6 18.77 20.09 6.59
C LYS A 6 18.26 21.44 6.08
N GLY A 7 17.75 21.49 4.85
CA GLY A 7 17.09 22.69 4.31
C GLY A 7 15.82 23.05 5.08
N TRP A 8 15.03 22.06 5.47
CA TRP A 8 13.81 22.23 6.26
C TRP A 8 14.08 22.94 7.60
N LYS A 9 15.09 22.47 8.34
CA LYS A 9 15.52 23.09 9.60
C LYS A 9 16.09 24.50 9.39
N LYS A 10 16.88 24.70 8.32
CA LYS A 10 17.46 26.02 7.98
C LYS A 10 16.38 27.07 7.65
N ALA A 11 15.24 26.64 7.09
CA ALA A 11 14.11 27.50 6.79
C ALA A 11 13.21 27.80 8.02
N GLY A 12 13.52 27.25 9.20
CA GLY A 12 12.77 27.53 10.44
C GLY A 12 11.40 26.84 10.51
N TYR A 13 11.12 25.89 9.63
CA TYR A 13 9.86 25.13 9.70
C TYR A 13 9.80 24.28 10.96
N GLN A 14 8.61 24.19 11.55
CA GLN A 14 8.36 23.38 12.72
C GLN A 14 8.69 21.90 12.43
N VAL A 15 9.38 21.26 13.37
CA VAL A 15 9.58 19.81 13.39
C VAL A 15 8.78 19.27 14.56
N VAL A 16 7.85 18.36 14.27
CA VAL A 16 7.13 17.61 15.29
C VAL A 16 7.90 16.32 15.52
N GLY A 17 8.49 16.17 16.71
CA GLY A 17 9.21 14.97 17.12
C GLY A 17 8.27 13.94 17.72
N ASP A 18 7.28 13.48 16.97
CA ASP A 18 6.46 12.36 17.40
C ASP A 18 7.27 11.06 17.23
N ALA A 19 7.79 10.54 18.34
CA ALA A 19 8.55 9.29 18.37
C ALA A 19 7.71 8.09 17.88
N LYS A 20 6.38 8.19 17.94
CA LYS A 20 5.48 7.14 17.51
C LYS A 20 5.66 6.77 16.04
N LEU A 21 5.87 7.75 15.15
CA LEU A 21 6.08 7.47 13.73
C LEU A 21 7.38 6.67 13.50
N LEU A 22 8.43 6.98 14.25
CA LEU A 22 9.69 6.22 14.16
C LEU A 22 9.49 4.79 14.67
N ASP A 23 8.78 4.61 15.77
CA ASP A 23 8.47 3.30 16.33
C ASP A 23 7.60 2.46 15.39
N ASP A 24 6.58 3.07 14.78
CA ASP A 24 5.69 2.43 13.79
C ASP A 24 6.49 2.01 12.56
N LEU A 25 7.43 2.84 12.06
CA LEU A 25 8.31 2.50 10.95
C LEU A 25 9.31 1.39 11.31
N ILE A 26 9.85 1.39 12.53
CA ILE A 26 10.71 0.31 13.03
C ILE A 26 9.91 -1.00 13.10
N ALA A 27 8.69 -0.96 13.61
CA ALA A 27 7.81 -2.12 13.67
C ALA A 27 7.44 -2.63 12.27
N LEU A 28 7.13 -1.73 11.33
CA LEU A 28 6.85 -2.06 9.94
C LEU A 28 8.04 -2.77 9.28
N ASN A 29 9.25 -2.26 9.47
CA ASN A 29 10.47 -2.84 8.88
C ASN A 29 10.85 -4.21 9.46
N LYS A 30 10.22 -4.65 10.55
CA LYS A 30 10.36 -6.04 11.04
C LYS A 30 9.53 -7.05 10.24
N ASN A 31 8.62 -6.59 9.37
CA ASN A 31 7.88 -7.48 8.49
C ASN A 31 8.80 -8.07 7.42
N ASP A 32 8.66 -9.37 7.13
CA ASP A 32 9.24 -9.98 5.95
C ASP A 32 8.37 -9.68 4.73
N PHE A 33 8.64 -8.56 4.06
CA PHE A 33 7.89 -8.15 2.87
C PHE A 33 7.99 -9.17 1.73
N LYS A 34 9.04 -9.98 1.67
CA LYS A 34 9.16 -11.04 0.66
C LYS A 34 8.15 -12.16 0.91
N ALA A 35 7.84 -12.46 2.17
CA ALA A 35 6.82 -13.42 2.54
C ALA A 35 5.38 -12.92 2.24
N LEU A 36 5.19 -11.63 1.95
CA LEU A 36 3.90 -11.07 1.57
C LEU A 36 3.58 -11.27 0.07
N CYS A 37 4.57 -11.67 -0.74
CA CYS A 37 4.38 -11.96 -2.16
C CYS A 37 3.69 -13.32 -2.36
N LEU A 38 2.61 -13.35 -3.13
CA LEU A 38 1.87 -14.58 -3.42
C LEU A 38 1.32 -14.60 -4.85
N CYS A 39 0.98 -15.79 -5.36
CA CYS A 39 0.32 -15.93 -6.66
C CYS A 39 -1.20 -15.85 -6.51
N GLU A 40 -1.90 -15.58 -7.62
CA GLU A 40 -3.37 -15.51 -7.64
C GLU A 40 -4.04 -16.77 -7.05
N LYS A 41 -3.50 -17.96 -7.31
CA LYS A 41 -4.04 -19.22 -6.78
C LYS A 41 -4.04 -19.24 -5.25
N ASP A 42 -3.01 -18.68 -4.61
CA ASP A 42 -2.91 -18.62 -3.16
C ASP A 42 -3.68 -17.43 -2.60
N ALA A 43 -3.68 -16.29 -3.30
CA ALA A 43 -4.52 -15.13 -2.99
C ALA A 43 -5.98 -15.53 -2.83
N ARG A 44 -6.51 -16.32 -3.76
CA ARG A 44 -7.92 -16.75 -3.77
C ARG A 44 -8.32 -17.66 -2.61
N LYS A 45 -7.36 -18.18 -1.84
CA LYS A 45 -7.61 -18.97 -0.63
C LYS A 45 -7.72 -18.11 0.63
N LEU A 46 -7.35 -16.83 0.55
CA LEU A 46 -7.47 -15.90 1.66
C LEU A 46 -8.94 -15.66 2.00
N LYS A 47 -9.23 -15.50 3.29
CA LYS A 47 -10.56 -15.13 3.76
C LYS A 47 -10.84 -13.69 3.34
N ASN A 48 -12.02 -13.42 2.78
CA ASN A 48 -12.42 -12.07 2.34
C ASN A 48 -11.36 -11.41 1.43
N CYS A 49 -10.81 -12.18 0.50
CA CYS A 49 -9.81 -11.68 -0.44
C CYS A 49 -10.36 -10.57 -1.33
N THR A 50 -9.67 -9.43 -1.36
CA THR A 50 -9.98 -8.29 -2.23
C THR A 50 -8.74 -7.98 -3.07
N PHE A 51 -8.87 -8.12 -4.37
CA PHE A 51 -7.83 -7.71 -5.31
C PHE A 51 -7.97 -6.23 -5.59
N VAL A 52 -6.87 -5.49 -5.47
CA VAL A 52 -6.83 -4.04 -5.66
C VAL A 52 -5.78 -3.73 -6.71
N ASP A 53 -6.21 -3.21 -7.85
CA ASP A 53 -5.36 -2.93 -8.99
C ASP A 53 -5.02 -1.45 -9.07
N PHE A 54 -3.74 -1.14 -8.87
CA PHE A 54 -3.19 0.21 -8.88
C PHE A 54 -2.45 0.53 -10.18
N ARG A 55 -2.57 -0.33 -11.20
CA ARG A 55 -2.01 -0.04 -12.53
C ARG A 55 -2.81 1.08 -13.19
N ASP A 56 -2.24 1.66 -14.23
CA ASP A 56 -2.95 2.66 -15.02
C ASP A 56 -4.23 2.08 -15.63
N ASN A 57 -5.25 2.92 -15.80
CA ASN A 57 -6.58 2.47 -16.27
C ASN A 57 -6.49 1.73 -17.62
N ALA A 58 -5.59 2.15 -18.51
CA ALA A 58 -5.40 1.48 -19.80
C ALA A 58 -4.94 0.02 -19.66
N ASP A 59 -4.08 -0.29 -18.69
CA ASP A 59 -3.59 -1.65 -18.44
C ASP A 59 -4.63 -2.50 -17.72
N TYR A 60 -5.40 -1.89 -16.82
CA TYR A 60 -6.57 -2.52 -16.20
C TYR A 60 -7.61 -2.92 -17.25
N ASP A 61 -8.00 -1.99 -18.13
CA ASP A 61 -9.02 -2.20 -19.18
C ASP A 61 -8.58 -3.24 -20.23
N LYS A 62 -7.29 -3.27 -20.55
CA LYS A 62 -6.71 -4.28 -21.46
C LYS A 62 -6.80 -5.69 -20.89
N GLY A 63 -6.77 -5.82 -19.56
CA GLY A 63 -6.94 -7.08 -18.86
C GLY A 63 -6.56 -6.97 -17.39
N HIS A 64 -7.41 -7.51 -16.53
CA HIS A 64 -7.23 -7.51 -15.08
C HIS A 64 -7.68 -8.82 -14.45
N ILE A 65 -7.27 -9.04 -13.21
CA ILE A 65 -7.75 -10.20 -12.43
C ILE A 65 -9.25 -10.07 -12.23
N LYS A 66 -10.00 -11.13 -12.52
CA LYS A 66 -11.44 -11.14 -12.36
C LYS A 66 -11.85 -10.76 -10.93
N GLY A 67 -12.64 -9.70 -10.82
CA GLY A 67 -13.14 -9.16 -9.56
C GLY A 67 -12.16 -8.24 -8.82
N ALA A 68 -11.10 -7.78 -9.49
CA ALA A 68 -10.25 -6.72 -8.96
C ALA A 68 -11.01 -5.39 -8.97
N ASN A 69 -10.74 -4.56 -7.96
CA ASN A 69 -11.19 -3.17 -7.93
C ASN A 69 -10.04 -2.31 -8.43
N HIS A 70 -10.29 -1.50 -9.47
CA HIS A 70 -9.31 -0.54 -9.96
C HIS A 70 -9.28 0.69 -9.06
N VAL A 71 -8.07 1.16 -8.75
CA VAL A 71 -7.86 2.37 -7.96
C VAL A 71 -6.85 3.27 -8.65
N ASP A 72 -7.29 4.48 -9.00
CA ASP A 72 -6.41 5.53 -9.50
C ASP A 72 -5.53 6.10 -8.38
N TYR A 73 -4.27 6.40 -8.69
CA TYR A 73 -3.33 7.05 -7.75
C TYR A 73 -3.86 8.36 -7.18
N ALA A 74 -4.61 9.14 -7.98
CA ALA A 74 -5.22 10.38 -7.53
C ALA A 74 -6.21 10.16 -6.37
N ASP A 75 -6.83 8.98 -6.33
CA ASP A 75 -7.90 8.62 -5.40
C ASP A 75 -7.48 7.55 -4.37
N MET A 76 -6.24 7.09 -4.41
CA MET A 76 -5.69 5.97 -3.63
C MET A 76 -5.87 6.10 -2.10
N PHE A 77 -5.98 7.31 -1.56
CA PHE A 77 -6.24 7.51 -0.12
C PHE A 77 -7.48 8.38 0.13
N SER A 78 -8.36 8.45 -0.87
CA SER A 78 -9.64 9.12 -0.72
C SER A 78 -10.51 8.36 0.29
N LYS A 79 -11.36 9.10 1.02
CA LYS A 79 -12.28 8.48 2.00
C LYS A 79 -13.13 7.34 1.38
N PRO A 80 -13.73 7.50 0.18
CA PRO A 80 -14.50 6.43 -0.45
C PRO A 80 -13.65 5.17 -0.72
N MET A 81 -12.44 5.34 -1.25
CA MET A 81 -11.52 4.22 -1.51
C MET A 81 -11.16 3.49 -0.21
N MET A 82 -10.88 4.22 0.86
CA MET A 82 -10.52 3.64 2.15
C MET A 82 -11.68 2.85 2.79
N GLU A 83 -12.92 3.33 2.61
CA GLU A 83 -14.14 2.62 3.01
C GLU A 83 -14.37 1.36 2.17
N GLU A 84 -14.13 1.44 0.86
CA GLU A 84 -14.26 0.32 -0.08
C GLU A 84 -13.25 -0.80 0.20
N LEU A 85 -11.99 -0.45 0.49
CA LEU A 85 -10.96 -1.42 0.81
C LEU A 85 -11.31 -2.27 2.04
N ASN A 86 -11.93 -1.65 3.06
CA ASN A 86 -12.37 -2.27 4.30
C ASN A 86 -11.26 -3.08 5.03
N LYS A 87 -10.80 -2.59 6.19
CA LYS A 87 -9.73 -3.24 6.99
C LYS A 87 -10.00 -4.70 7.42
N SER A 88 -11.22 -5.21 7.27
CA SER A 88 -11.57 -6.61 7.55
C SER A 88 -11.27 -7.57 6.40
N ASN A 89 -10.85 -7.05 5.24
CA ASN A 89 -10.51 -7.84 4.05
C ASN A 89 -9.01 -8.16 4.01
N SER A 90 -8.67 -9.28 3.39
CA SER A 90 -7.29 -9.54 2.97
C SER A 90 -7.04 -8.86 1.64
N LEU A 91 -6.22 -7.81 1.63
CA LEU A 91 -5.93 -7.01 0.44
C LEU A 91 -4.78 -7.63 -0.35
N VAL A 92 -4.96 -7.75 -1.66
CA VAL A 92 -3.95 -8.23 -2.59
C VAL A 92 -3.66 -7.14 -3.61
N ILE A 93 -2.49 -6.53 -3.48
CA ILE A 93 -2.04 -5.38 -4.27
C ILE A 93 -1.50 -5.86 -5.62
N ILE A 94 -2.04 -5.29 -6.70
CA ILE A 94 -1.63 -5.55 -8.07
C ILE A 94 -0.96 -4.30 -8.62
N HIS A 95 0.28 -4.45 -9.07
CA HIS A 95 1.03 -3.44 -9.79
C HIS A 95 2.16 -4.12 -10.59
N ASP A 96 2.52 -3.58 -11.76
CA ASP A 96 3.56 -4.18 -12.61
C ASP A 96 4.98 -3.98 -12.06
N ASP A 97 5.18 -2.89 -11.31
CA ASP A 97 6.40 -2.61 -10.55
C ASP A 97 6.27 -3.10 -9.10
N GLN A 98 7.10 -4.08 -8.73
CA GLN A 98 7.14 -4.68 -7.39
C GLN A 98 7.62 -3.71 -6.30
N ALA A 99 8.48 -2.74 -6.62
CA ALA A 99 8.90 -1.73 -5.66
C ALA A 99 7.73 -0.81 -5.30
N VAL A 100 6.93 -0.43 -6.30
CA VAL A 100 5.72 0.37 -6.09
C VAL A 100 4.68 -0.42 -5.29
N ALA A 101 4.42 -1.69 -5.64
CA ALA A 101 3.53 -2.55 -4.84
C ALA A 101 4.00 -2.67 -3.38
N GLY A 102 5.31 -2.77 -3.15
CA GLY A 102 5.90 -2.80 -1.81
C GLY A 102 5.64 -1.53 -1.01
N VAL A 103 5.78 -0.35 -1.63
CA VAL A 103 5.48 0.95 -0.97
C VAL A 103 4.00 1.06 -0.63
N ILE A 104 3.11 0.63 -1.52
CA ILE A 104 1.66 0.61 -1.28
C ILE A 104 1.33 -0.30 -0.09
N ALA A 105 1.85 -1.54 -0.09
CA ALA A 105 1.60 -2.50 0.97
C ALA A 105 2.12 -2.01 2.33
N ALA A 106 3.32 -1.41 2.34
CA ALA A 106 3.90 -0.79 3.53
C ALA A 106 3.03 0.35 4.07
N THR A 107 2.52 1.20 3.17
CA THR A 107 1.65 2.33 3.54
C THR A 107 0.33 1.85 4.15
N LEU A 108 -0.33 0.86 3.53
CA LEU A 108 -1.57 0.29 4.07
C LEU A 108 -1.35 -0.37 5.44
N LYS A 109 -0.22 -1.05 5.64
CA LYS A 109 0.14 -1.61 6.96
C LYS A 109 0.37 -0.51 8.01
N LEU A 110 0.99 0.62 7.66
CA LEU A 110 1.10 1.78 8.55
C LEU A 110 -0.26 2.41 8.89
N MET A 111 -1.26 2.21 8.03
CA MET A 111 -2.65 2.64 8.25
C MET A 111 -3.48 1.57 8.99
N ASP A 112 -2.84 0.59 9.62
CA ASP A 112 -3.44 -0.51 10.37
C ASP A 112 -4.30 -1.47 9.55
N TYR A 113 -3.96 -1.69 8.26
CA TYR A 113 -4.51 -2.82 7.52
C TYR A 113 -3.74 -4.10 7.91
N PRO A 114 -4.39 -5.09 8.54
CA PRO A 114 -3.70 -6.24 9.12
C PRO A 114 -3.15 -7.18 8.03
N ASP A 115 -3.99 -7.46 7.03
CA ASP A 115 -3.77 -8.50 6.03
C ASP A 115 -3.57 -7.86 4.64
N VAL A 116 -2.31 -7.57 4.30
CA VAL A 116 -1.92 -6.97 3.02
C VAL A 116 -0.83 -7.81 2.37
N TYR A 117 -1.07 -8.18 1.11
CA TYR A 117 -0.24 -9.05 0.29
C TYR A 117 0.07 -8.42 -1.06
N ILE A 118 1.14 -8.87 -1.71
CA ILE A 118 1.57 -8.39 -3.03
C ILE A 118 1.39 -9.52 -4.03
N LEU A 119 0.75 -9.23 -5.16
CA LEU A 119 0.67 -10.18 -6.26
C LEU A 119 2.04 -10.26 -6.98
N ARG A 120 2.53 -11.48 -7.17
CA ARG A 120 3.76 -11.79 -7.90
C ARG A 120 3.51 -12.14 -9.37
#